data_AF-A0A962MMC0-F1
#
_entry.id   AF-A0A962MMC0-F1
#
_cell.length_a   1.000
_cell.length_b   1.000
_cell.length_c   1.000
_cell.angle_alpha   90.00
_cell.angle_beta   90.00
_cell.angle_gamma   90.00
#
_symmetry.space_group_name_H-M   'P 1'
#
loop_
_entity.id
_entity.type
_entity.pdbx_description
1 polymer ?
#
loop_
_entity_poly.entity_id
_entity_poly.type
_entity_poly.pdbx_seq_one_letter_code
_entity_poly.pdbx_strand_id
1 'polypeptide(L)'
;HEAYMTHTSTSPNYQILASMDVGRRQMELEGFEFVQRQTDLAMALREAVSDHSLLRKYFRFITAGELIPSEYRPSGIEFYYDTEKGWARMEQAWRQDEFVLEPSHLNLYIGLTGIDGDTFKHEYLMDKYGIQINKTTRNTVLFMTNIGTTRSSVAYLIEILVKIAHELEEKAEDMSPLEKRLHTQRVKELTFENPPLPDFSRFHDAFRPNRDSGTRDGDLRRAFFMSYKDENCEYIKLN
;
A
#
# COMPACT_ATOMS: atom_id res chain seq x y z
N HIS A 1 -20.36 30.17 1.95
CA HIS A 1 -21.63 29.52 1.59
C HIS A 1 -21.76 29.38 0.08
N GLU A 2 -21.53 30.45 -0.70
CA GLU A 2 -21.53 30.38 -2.18
C GLU A 2 -20.60 29.31 -2.76
N ALA A 3 -19.35 29.22 -2.30
CA ALA A 3 -18.40 28.22 -2.79
C ALA A 3 -18.91 26.77 -2.66
N TYR A 4 -19.67 26.45 -1.61
CA TYR A 4 -20.28 25.11 -1.45
C TYR A 4 -21.42 24.90 -2.45
N MET A 5 -22.29 25.90 -2.61
CA MET A 5 -23.44 25.83 -3.50
C MET A 5 -23.03 25.79 -4.98
N THR A 6 -21.92 26.44 -5.36
CA THR A 6 -21.36 26.37 -6.73
C THR A 6 -20.99 24.94 -7.14
N HIS A 7 -20.64 24.07 -6.18
CA HIS A 7 -20.20 22.70 -6.44
C HIS A 7 -21.19 21.62 -6.01
N THR A 8 -22.35 22.01 -5.46
CA THR A 8 -23.35 21.08 -4.97
C THR A 8 -24.60 21.15 -5.84
N SER A 9 -25.12 19.99 -6.24
CA SER A 9 -26.37 19.90 -7.00
C SER A 9 -27.53 20.54 -6.24
N THR A 10 -28.39 21.29 -6.94
CA THR A 10 -29.68 21.79 -6.40
C THR A 10 -30.70 20.67 -6.18
N SER A 11 -30.43 19.48 -6.69
CA SER A 11 -31.24 18.26 -6.51
C SER A 11 -30.38 17.18 -5.85
N PRO A 12 -30.21 17.18 -4.52
CA PRO A 12 -29.36 16.24 -3.83
C PRO A 12 -29.97 14.83 -3.79
N ASN A 13 -29.11 13.80 -3.78
CA ASN A 13 -29.56 12.43 -3.58
C ASN A 13 -29.78 12.16 -2.07
N TYR A 14 -31.04 12.11 -1.66
CA TYR A 14 -31.41 11.88 -0.26
C TYR A 14 -30.97 10.51 0.28
N GLN A 15 -30.82 9.49 -0.55
CA GLN A 15 -30.34 8.18 -0.10
C GLN A 15 -28.87 8.23 0.31
N ILE A 16 -28.05 9.00 -0.41
CA ILE A 16 -26.65 9.24 -0.03
C ILE A 16 -26.57 10.03 1.27
N LEU A 17 -27.40 11.07 1.43
CA LEU A 17 -27.43 11.85 2.67
C LEU A 17 -27.85 10.99 3.87
N ALA A 18 -28.91 10.20 3.71
CA ALA A 18 -29.37 9.29 4.75
C ALA A 18 -28.32 8.23 5.10
N SER A 19 -27.59 7.67 4.11
CA SER A 19 -26.54 6.68 4.38
C SER A 19 -25.33 7.29 5.11
N MET A 20 -24.98 8.55 4.82
CA MET A 20 -23.96 9.28 5.58
C MET A 20 -24.37 9.49 7.04
N ASP A 21 -25.64 9.85 7.29
CA ASP A 21 -26.15 10.00 8.66
C ASP A 21 -26.17 8.68 9.43
N VAL A 22 -26.60 7.59 8.80
CA VAL A 22 -26.55 6.25 9.39
C VAL A 22 -25.10 5.84 9.67
N GLY A 23 -24.18 6.05 8.72
CA GLY A 23 -22.76 5.74 8.90
C GLY A 23 -22.14 6.50 10.07
N ARG A 24 -22.47 7.79 10.22
CA ARG A 24 -22.05 8.59 11.38
C ARG A 24 -22.57 8.00 12.69
N ARG A 25 -23.86 7.64 12.75
CA ARG A 25 -24.47 7.04 13.94
C ARG A 25 -23.88 5.68 14.28
N GLN A 26 -23.58 4.86 13.28
CA GLN A 26 -22.94 3.57 13.50
C GLN A 26 -21.53 3.74 14.10
N MET A 27 -20.72 4.68 13.59
CA MET A 27 -19.40 4.93 14.16
C MET A 27 -19.46 5.51 15.58
N GLU A 28 -20.49 6.30 15.89
CA GLU A 28 -20.73 6.83 17.24
C GLU A 28 -21.07 5.74 18.26
N LEU A 29 -21.83 4.71 17.85
CA LEU A 29 -22.30 3.64 18.74
C LEU A 29 -21.36 2.42 18.81
N GLU A 30 -20.83 2.00 17.66
CA GLU A 30 -20.13 0.72 17.48
C GLU A 30 -18.69 0.92 16.94
N GLY A 31 -18.29 2.16 16.64
CA GLY A 31 -17.03 2.43 15.92
C GLY A 31 -15.78 1.94 16.65
N PHE A 32 -15.75 2.02 17.99
CA PHE A 32 -14.61 1.53 18.77
C PHE A 32 -14.43 0.02 18.60
N GLU A 33 -15.51 -0.76 18.73
CA GLU A 33 -15.46 -2.20 18.55
C GLU A 33 -15.04 -2.59 17.12
N PHE A 34 -15.60 -1.91 16.11
CA PHE A 34 -15.25 -2.19 14.72
C PHE A 34 -13.78 -1.89 14.39
N VAL A 35 -13.25 -0.76 14.85
CA VAL A 35 -11.85 -0.40 14.61
C VAL A 35 -10.92 -1.36 15.37
N GLN A 36 -11.24 -1.70 16.63
CA GLN A 36 -10.46 -2.68 17.37
C GLN A 36 -10.43 -4.03 16.66
N ARG A 37 -11.59 -4.53 16.22
CA ARG A 37 -11.70 -5.79 15.47
C ARG A 37 -10.93 -5.73 14.15
N GLN A 38 -10.99 -4.62 13.43
CA GLN A 38 -10.23 -4.40 12.20
C GLN A 38 -8.71 -4.49 12.45
N THR A 39 -8.23 -3.85 13.52
CA THR A 39 -6.83 -3.90 13.95
C THR A 39 -6.44 -5.34 14.33
N ASP A 40 -7.23 -6.02 15.14
CA ASP A 40 -6.98 -7.42 15.55
C ASP A 40 -6.86 -8.35 14.34
N LEU A 41 -7.72 -8.17 13.33
CA LEU A 41 -7.69 -8.95 12.10
C LEU A 41 -6.43 -8.66 11.26
N ALA A 42 -6.00 -7.39 11.19
CA ALA A 42 -4.75 -7.05 10.52
C ALA A 42 -3.53 -7.64 11.22
N MET A 43 -3.54 -7.63 12.56
CA MET A 43 -2.50 -8.22 13.38
C MET A 43 -2.45 -9.74 13.17
N ALA A 44 -3.59 -10.43 13.27
CA ALA A 44 -3.66 -11.88 13.01
C ALA A 44 -3.14 -12.27 11.62
N LEU A 45 -3.38 -11.44 10.60
CA LEU A 45 -2.84 -11.67 9.26
C LEU A 45 -1.31 -11.50 9.21
N ARG A 46 -0.75 -10.50 9.90
CA ARG A 46 0.72 -10.32 10.01
C ARG A 46 1.38 -11.50 10.70
N GLU A 47 0.81 -11.93 11.82
CA GLU A 47 1.27 -13.10 12.58
C GLU A 47 1.24 -14.36 11.71
N ALA A 48 0.11 -14.66 11.08
CA ALA A 48 -0.05 -15.85 10.26
C ALA A 48 0.94 -15.91 9.09
N VAL A 49 1.23 -14.79 8.41
CA VAL A 49 2.20 -14.76 7.32
C VAL A 49 3.64 -14.91 7.84
N SER A 50 3.98 -14.28 8.96
CA SER A 50 5.32 -14.34 9.54
C SER A 50 5.66 -15.72 10.12
N ASP A 51 4.71 -16.37 10.79
CA ASP A 51 4.91 -17.67 11.46
C ASP A 51 4.91 -18.84 10.48
N HIS A 52 4.21 -18.71 9.35
CA HIS A 52 4.06 -19.81 8.41
C HIS A 52 5.35 -20.03 7.62
N SER A 53 5.96 -21.21 7.82
CA SER A 53 7.28 -21.58 7.28
C SER A 53 7.40 -21.47 5.76
N LEU A 54 6.34 -21.80 5.03
CA LEU A 54 6.26 -21.65 3.58
C LEU A 54 6.02 -20.20 3.13
N LEU A 55 5.07 -19.47 3.74
CA LEU A 55 4.73 -18.11 3.33
C LEU A 55 5.93 -17.17 3.45
N ARG A 56 6.67 -17.23 4.56
CA ARG A 56 7.85 -16.38 4.81
C ARG A 56 8.97 -16.50 3.76
N LYS A 57 8.99 -17.57 2.94
CA LYS A 57 9.94 -17.70 1.82
C LYS A 57 9.66 -16.68 0.71
N TYR A 58 8.40 -16.32 0.52
CA TYR A 58 7.93 -15.55 -0.63
C TYR A 58 7.31 -14.21 -0.24
N PHE A 59 6.70 -14.17 0.94
CA PHE A 59 5.84 -13.11 1.40
C PHE A 59 6.31 -12.57 2.75
N ARG A 60 6.35 -11.24 2.87
CA ARG A 60 6.67 -10.57 4.12
C ARG A 60 5.97 -9.22 4.18
N PHE A 61 5.32 -8.89 5.29
CA PHE A 61 4.79 -7.54 5.44
C PHE A 61 5.92 -6.55 5.70
N ILE A 62 5.92 -5.44 4.97
CA ILE A 62 6.89 -4.37 5.18
C ILE A 62 6.66 -3.75 6.55
N THR A 63 7.75 -3.56 7.27
CA THR A 63 7.77 -3.09 8.66
C THR A 63 7.99 -1.57 8.75
N ALA A 64 7.75 -1.00 9.94
CA ALA A 64 8.00 0.42 10.18
C ALA A 64 9.50 0.75 10.05
N GLY A 65 10.38 -0.18 10.44
CA GLY A 65 11.83 -0.05 10.33
C GLY A 65 12.33 0.11 8.90
N GLU A 66 11.62 -0.48 7.94
CA GLU A 66 11.99 -0.42 6.52
C GLU A 66 11.43 0.79 5.79
N LEU A 67 10.28 1.30 6.23
CA LEU A 67 9.61 2.44 5.58
C LEU A 67 10.03 3.78 6.18
N ILE A 68 10.33 3.80 7.47
CA ILE A 68 10.47 5.02 8.24
C ILE A 68 11.89 5.08 8.83
N PRO A 69 12.71 6.07 8.45
CA PRO A 69 14.03 6.28 9.02
C PRO A 69 13.99 6.39 10.55
N SER A 70 15.05 5.93 11.22
CA SER A 70 15.12 5.88 12.69
C SER A 70 15.00 7.25 13.36
N GLU A 71 15.46 8.31 12.70
CA GLU A 71 15.33 9.70 13.18
C GLU A 71 13.88 10.14 13.41
N TYR A 72 12.92 9.54 12.70
CA TYR A 72 11.48 9.82 12.85
C TYR A 72 10.75 8.81 13.76
N ARG A 73 11.47 7.83 14.31
CA ARG A 73 10.93 6.79 15.20
C ARG A 73 11.67 6.75 16.55
N PRO A 74 11.62 7.81 17.37
CA PRO A 74 12.24 7.86 18.70
C PRO A 74 11.81 6.71 19.64
N SER A 75 10.65 6.09 19.43
CA SER A 75 10.22 4.89 20.18
C SER A 75 11.11 3.67 19.94
N GLY A 76 11.84 3.64 18.82
CA GLY A 76 12.66 2.50 18.39
C GLY A 76 11.86 1.31 17.86
N ILE A 77 10.53 1.41 17.71
CA ILE A 77 9.69 0.31 17.24
C ILE A 77 9.91 0.11 15.73
N GLU A 78 10.42 -1.06 15.34
CA GLU A 78 10.69 -1.41 13.94
C GLU A 78 9.58 -2.28 13.35
N PHE A 79 9.00 -3.19 14.13
CA PHE A 79 7.98 -4.15 13.72
C PHE A 79 6.85 -4.16 14.74
N TYR A 80 5.63 -4.50 14.30
CA TYR A 80 4.50 -4.73 15.20
C TYR A 80 4.42 -6.17 15.69
N TYR A 81 4.90 -7.10 14.87
CA TYR A 81 5.01 -8.51 15.21
C TYR A 81 6.36 -9.04 14.71
N ASP A 82 7.01 -9.83 15.54
CA ASP A 82 8.21 -10.58 15.21
C ASP A 82 8.11 -11.98 15.81
N THR A 83 8.62 -12.99 15.11
CA THR A 83 8.46 -14.39 15.52
C THR A 83 9.25 -14.73 16.79
N GLU A 84 10.27 -13.95 17.14
CA GLU A 84 11.09 -14.16 18.33
C GLU A 84 10.69 -13.24 19.48
N LYS A 85 10.39 -11.97 19.17
CA LYS A 85 10.10 -10.92 20.17
C LYS A 85 8.62 -10.72 20.43
N GLY A 86 7.74 -11.31 19.62
CA GLY A 86 6.29 -11.20 19.73
C GLY A 86 5.77 -9.81 19.36
N TRP A 87 4.67 -9.41 20.01
CA TRP A 87 3.98 -8.15 19.74
C TRP A 87 4.70 -6.94 20.35
N ALA A 88 4.96 -5.93 19.51
CA ALA A 88 5.48 -4.66 19.99
C ALA A 88 4.38 -3.79 20.61
N ARG A 89 4.80 -2.89 21.50
CA ARG A 89 3.92 -1.89 22.14
C ARG A 89 3.60 -0.73 21.20
N MET A 90 2.79 -1.01 20.17
CA MET A 90 2.44 -0.05 19.12
C MET A 90 1.94 1.29 19.68
N GLU A 91 1.28 1.31 20.84
CA GLU A 91 0.81 2.55 21.47
C GLU A 91 1.93 3.54 21.81
N GLN A 92 3.16 3.05 21.99
CA GLN A 92 4.33 3.91 22.24
C GLN A 92 4.74 4.65 20.97
N ALA A 93 4.78 3.95 19.82
CA ALA A 93 5.06 4.56 18.52
C ALA A 93 4.06 5.68 18.23
N TRP A 94 2.76 5.42 18.41
CA TRP A 94 1.69 6.40 18.15
C TRP A 94 1.71 7.63 19.06
N ARG A 95 2.42 7.59 20.18
CA ARG A 95 2.55 8.72 21.10
C ARG A 95 3.85 9.51 20.93
N GLN A 96 4.91 8.86 20.45
CA GLN A 96 6.27 9.39 20.50
C GLN A 96 6.85 9.64 19.11
N ASP A 97 6.47 8.84 18.12
CA ASP A 97 7.05 8.91 16.79
C ASP A 97 6.44 10.02 15.94
N GLU A 98 7.23 10.58 15.05
CA GLU A 98 6.75 11.56 14.07
C GLU A 98 5.95 10.88 12.97
N PHE A 99 6.40 9.70 12.54
CA PHE A 99 5.69 8.86 11.59
C PHE A 99 5.44 7.47 12.18
N VAL A 100 4.22 6.98 11.98
CA VAL A 100 3.81 5.63 12.36
C VAL A 100 3.25 4.88 11.16
N LEU A 101 3.50 3.57 11.11
CA LEU A 101 2.90 2.71 10.12
C LEU A 101 1.47 2.37 10.55
N GLU A 102 0.46 2.69 9.76
CA GLU A 102 -0.91 2.33 10.10
C GLU A 102 -1.08 0.78 10.04
N PRO A 103 -1.60 0.12 11.09
CA PRO A 103 -1.62 -1.34 11.20
C PRO A 103 -2.50 -2.04 10.15
N SER A 104 -3.63 -1.44 9.76
CA SER A 104 -4.60 -2.00 8.81
C SER A 104 -4.12 -1.95 7.35
N HIS A 105 -3.14 -1.09 7.03
CA HIS A 105 -2.47 -0.99 5.74
C HIS A 105 -1.32 -2.00 5.65
N LEU A 106 -1.63 -3.15 5.07
CA LEU A 106 -0.79 -4.34 5.00
C LEU A 106 -0.06 -4.38 3.65
N ASN A 107 1.09 -3.70 3.59
CA ASN A 107 1.97 -3.76 2.42
C ASN A 107 2.72 -5.09 2.42
N LEU A 108 2.26 -6.04 1.60
CA LEU A 108 2.90 -7.33 1.41
C LEU A 108 4.01 -7.20 0.36
N TYR A 109 5.24 -7.44 0.77
CA TYR A 109 6.37 -7.61 -0.13
C TYR A 109 6.27 -8.98 -0.80
N ILE A 110 6.32 -8.99 -2.13
CA ILE A 110 6.19 -10.17 -2.98
C ILE A 110 7.40 -10.37 -3.91
N GLY A 111 8.45 -9.52 -3.81
CA GLY A 111 9.57 -9.53 -4.76
C GLY A 111 10.30 -10.88 -4.88
N LEU A 112 10.30 -11.68 -3.81
CA LEU A 112 10.92 -13.02 -3.79
C LEU A 112 10.17 -14.04 -4.66
N THR A 113 8.93 -13.76 -5.05
CA THR A 113 8.18 -14.61 -5.98
C THR A 113 8.69 -14.50 -7.42
N GLY A 114 9.45 -13.45 -7.76
CA GLY A 114 9.82 -13.13 -9.14
C GLY A 114 8.65 -12.64 -10.00
N ILE A 115 7.48 -12.40 -9.38
CA ILE A 115 6.27 -11.91 -10.04
C ILE A 115 6.10 -10.44 -9.66
N ASP A 116 5.85 -9.58 -10.65
CA ASP A 116 5.57 -8.17 -10.37
C ASP A 116 4.15 -7.96 -9.84
N GLY A 117 3.94 -6.84 -9.16
CA GLY A 117 2.68 -6.57 -8.48
C GLY A 117 1.45 -6.48 -9.39
N ASP A 118 1.61 -6.10 -10.67
CA ASP A 118 0.48 -6.05 -11.59
C ASP A 118 0.03 -7.45 -12.00
N THR A 119 0.98 -8.30 -12.39
CA THR A 119 0.71 -9.72 -12.67
C THR A 119 0.18 -10.45 -11.43
N PHE A 120 0.76 -10.20 -10.25
CA PHE A 120 0.30 -10.83 -9.00
C PHE A 120 -1.16 -10.43 -8.67
N LYS A 121 -1.54 -9.18 -8.93
CA LYS A 121 -2.91 -8.71 -8.73
C LYS A 121 -3.90 -9.38 -9.68
N HIS A 122 -3.64 -9.33 -10.98
CA HIS A 122 -4.61 -9.80 -11.96
C HIS A 122 -4.64 -11.33 -12.00
N GLU A 123 -3.50 -11.97 -12.29
CA GLU A 123 -3.45 -13.40 -12.58
C GLU A 123 -3.49 -14.29 -11.33
N TYR A 124 -2.90 -13.84 -10.22
CA TYR A 124 -2.78 -14.66 -9.01
C TYR A 124 -3.88 -14.41 -7.99
N LEU A 125 -4.56 -13.27 -8.02
CA LEU A 125 -5.55 -12.89 -7.01
C LEU A 125 -6.94 -12.62 -7.59
N MET A 126 -7.07 -11.69 -8.52
CA MET A 126 -8.38 -11.28 -9.06
C MET A 126 -9.00 -12.37 -9.93
N ASP A 127 -8.29 -12.86 -10.94
CA ASP A 127 -8.86 -13.75 -11.96
C ASP A 127 -9.11 -15.15 -11.41
N LYS A 128 -8.20 -15.65 -10.56
CA LYS A 128 -8.30 -16.99 -9.95
C LYS A 128 -9.22 -17.05 -8.73
N TYR A 129 -9.20 -16.02 -7.88
CA TYR A 129 -9.80 -16.07 -6.53
C TYR A 129 -10.74 -14.90 -6.22
N GLY A 130 -10.94 -13.96 -7.14
CA GLY A 130 -11.80 -12.80 -6.93
C GLY A 130 -11.29 -11.82 -5.87
N ILE A 131 -10.01 -11.90 -5.48
CA ILE A 131 -9.43 -11.03 -4.44
C ILE A 131 -8.98 -9.72 -5.07
N GLN A 132 -9.65 -8.62 -4.67
CA GLN A 132 -9.34 -7.28 -5.12
C GLN A 132 -8.26 -6.64 -4.24
N ILE A 133 -7.33 -5.92 -4.89
CA ILE A 133 -6.24 -5.22 -4.22
C ILE A 133 -6.33 -3.74 -4.55
N ASN A 134 -6.16 -2.89 -3.54
CA ASN A 134 -6.28 -1.44 -3.69
C ASN A 134 -5.13 -0.84 -4.48
N LYS A 135 -3.89 -1.22 -4.14
CA LYS A 135 -2.67 -0.67 -4.73
C LYS A 135 -1.60 -1.74 -4.89
N THR A 136 -0.86 -1.64 -5.99
CA THR A 136 0.32 -2.45 -6.26
C THR A 136 1.49 -1.55 -6.64
N THR A 137 2.69 -2.06 -6.43
CA THR A 137 3.93 -1.50 -6.97
C THR A 137 4.63 -2.59 -7.80
N ARG A 138 5.90 -2.40 -8.16
CA ARG A 138 6.67 -3.44 -8.85
C ARG A 138 6.79 -4.73 -8.03
N ASN A 139 6.94 -4.64 -6.72
CA ASN A 139 7.26 -5.78 -5.85
C ASN A 139 6.46 -5.82 -4.54
N THR A 140 5.39 -5.01 -4.45
CA THR A 140 4.48 -5.01 -3.31
C THR A 140 3.03 -4.99 -3.74
N VAL A 141 2.17 -5.53 -2.88
CA VAL A 141 0.71 -5.41 -2.97
C VAL A 141 0.14 -4.94 -1.63
N LEU A 142 -0.82 -4.02 -1.66
CA LEU A 142 -1.43 -3.44 -0.47
C LEU A 142 -2.79 -4.08 -0.18
N PHE A 143 -2.86 -4.86 0.89
CA PHE A 143 -4.12 -5.26 1.50
C PHE A 143 -4.54 -4.22 2.54
N MET A 144 -5.83 -3.97 2.65
CA MET A 144 -6.37 -3.10 3.70
C MET A 144 -7.48 -3.85 4.41
N THR A 145 -7.35 -4.05 5.73
CA THR A 145 -8.52 -4.42 6.52
C THR A 145 -9.36 -3.17 6.73
N ASN A 146 -10.68 -3.35 6.82
CA ASN A 146 -11.66 -2.31 7.09
C ASN A 146 -12.70 -2.82 8.09
N ILE A 147 -13.61 -1.96 8.54
CA ILE A 147 -14.67 -2.33 9.50
C ILE A 147 -15.60 -3.45 9.00
N GLY A 148 -15.68 -3.68 7.69
CA GLY A 148 -16.44 -4.79 7.09
C GLY A 148 -15.64 -6.09 6.93
N THR A 149 -14.35 -6.09 7.30
CA THR A 149 -13.49 -7.26 7.16
C THR A 149 -13.86 -8.33 8.19
N THR A 150 -14.02 -9.57 7.73
CA THR A 150 -14.40 -10.70 8.58
C THR A 150 -13.21 -11.63 8.83
N ARG A 151 -13.31 -12.45 9.89
CA ARG A 151 -12.35 -13.53 10.15
C ARG A 151 -12.25 -14.49 8.96
N SER A 152 -13.38 -14.79 8.33
CA SER A 152 -13.44 -15.64 7.13
C SER A 152 -12.70 -15.04 5.94
N SER A 153 -12.80 -13.72 5.74
CA SER A 153 -12.05 -13.02 4.68
C SER A 153 -10.53 -13.10 4.90
N VAL A 154 -10.08 -12.93 6.15
CA VAL A 154 -8.66 -13.06 6.50
C VAL A 154 -8.18 -14.50 6.34
N ALA A 155 -8.94 -15.48 6.83
CA ALA A 155 -8.62 -16.90 6.68
C ALA A 155 -8.55 -17.31 5.20
N TYR A 156 -9.48 -16.84 4.39
CA TYR A 156 -9.48 -17.07 2.95
C TYR A 156 -8.23 -16.49 2.28
N LEU A 157 -7.84 -15.25 2.62
CA LEU A 157 -6.61 -14.66 2.09
C LEU A 157 -5.37 -15.49 2.47
N ILE A 158 -5.26 -15.94 3.72
CA ILE A 158 -4.15 -16.79 4.17
C ILE A 158 -4.13 -18.10 3.37
N GLU A 159 -5.28 -18.76 3.22
CA GLU A 159 -5.42 -19.99 2.43
C GLU A 159 -4.94 -19.79 1.00
N ILE A 160 -5.33 -18.69 0.34
CA ILE A 160 -4.91 -18.38 -1.02
C ILE A 160 -3.41 -18.10 -1.09
N LEU A 161 -2.84 -17.33 -0.15
CA LEU A 161 -1.39 -17.11 -0.11
C LEU A 161 -0.63 -18.43 0.06
N VAL A 162 -1.14 -19.36 0.86
CA VAL A 162 -0.53 -20.70 1.03
C VAL A 162 -0.59 -21.49 -0.27
N LYS A 163 -1.74 -21.49 -0.97
CA LYS A 163 -1.87 -22.14 -2.29
C LYS A 163 -0.89 -21.57 -3.31
N ILE A 164 -0.78 -20.24 -3.39
CA ILE A 164 0.18 -19.57 -4.29
C ILE A 164 1.61 -19.98 -3.93
N ALA A 165 1.96 -20.01 -2.65
CA ALA A 165 3.31 -20.42 -2.23
C ALA A 165 3.61 -21.89 -2.58
N HIS A 166 2.63 -22.79 -2.49
CA HIS A 166 2.80 -24.18 -2.96
C HIS A 166 3.00 -24.26 -4.48
N GLU A 167 2.19 -23.54 -5.28
CA GLU A 167 2.38 -23.46 -6.73
C GLU A 167 3.78 -22.94 -7.10
N LEU A 168 4.35 -22.03 -6.29
CA LEU A 168 5.70 -21.51 -6.50
C LEU A 168 6.78 -22.54 -6.17
N GLU A 169 6.63 -23.32 -5.09
CA GLU A 169 7.57 -24.40 -4.75
C GLU A 169 7.57 -25.49 -5.83
N GLU A 170 6.39 -25.94 -6.28
CA GLU A 170 6.27 -26.96 -7.32
C GLU A 170 6.96 -26.49 -8.61
N LYS A 171 6.70 -25.24 -9.03
CA LYS A 171 7.40 -24.64 -10.17
C LYS A 171 8.91 -24.60 -9.95
N ALA A 172 9.38 -24.21 -8.77
CA ALA A 172 10.80 -24.09 -8.47
C ALA A 172 11.53 -25.45 -8.47
N GLU A 173 10.85 -26.52 -8.06
CA GLU A 173 11.38 -27.89 -8.12
C GLU A 173 11.56 -28.38 -9.56
N ASP A 174 10.57 -28.10 -10.42
CA ASP A 174 10.57 -28.51 -11.83
C ASP A 174 11.45 -27.63 -12.74
N MET A 175 11.93 -26.47 -12.27
CA MET A 175 12.75 -25.57 -13.08
C MET A 175 14.10 -26.21 -13.49
N SER A 176 14.37 -26.14 -14.79
CA SER A 176 15.69 -26.40 -15.37
C SER A 176 16.75 -25.39 -14.87
N PRO A 177 18.06 -25.69 -15.03
CA PRO A 177 19.11 -24.75 -14.65
C PRO A 177 19.02 -23.38 -15.33
N LEU A 178 18.44 -23.31 -16.54
CA LEU A 178 18.22 -22.04 -17.25
C LEU A 178 17.07 -21.26 -16.62
N GLU A 179 15.95 -21.91 -16.34
CA GLU A 179 14.78 -21.28 -15.72
C GLU A 179 15.09 -20.77 -14.32
N LYS A 180 15.88 -21.50 -13.53
CA LYS A 180 16.36 -21.04 -12.22
C LYS A 180 17.18 -19.75 -12.32
N ARG A 181 18.02 -19.61 -13.36
CA ARG A 181 18.79 -18.39 -13.60
C ARG A 181 17.89 -17.23 -13.99
N LEU A 182 16.92 -17.45 -14.88
CA LEU A 182 15.96 -16.44 -15.30
C LEU A 182 15.10 -15.97 -14.13
N HIS A 183 14.61 -16.90 -13.29
CA HIS A 183 13.85 -16.57 -12.08
C HIS A 183 14.69 -15.74 -11.10
N THR A 184 15.93 -16.15 -10.82
CA THR A 184 16.85 -15.40 -9.95
C THR A 184 17.12 -14.00 -10.48
N GLN A 185 17.31 -13.87 -11.79
CA GLN A 185 17.45 -12.57 -12.45
C GLN A 185 16.19 -11.72 -12.27
N ARG A 186 15.00 -12.29 -12.45
CA ARG A 186 13.73 -11.59 -12.28
C ARG A 186 13.53 -11.09 -10.85
N VAL A 187 13.82 -11.92 -9.85
CA VAL A 187 13.81 -11.52 -8.43
C VAL A 187 14.77 -10.36 -8.20
N LYS A 188 15.97 -10.41 -8.79
CA LYS A 188 16.97 -9.34 -8.68
C LYS A 188 16.49 -8.03 -9.32
N GLU A 189 15.90 -8.09 -10.52
CA GLU A 189 15.33 -6.96 -11.23
C GLU A 189 14.19 -6.28 -10.45
N LEU A 190 13.35 -7.08 -9.78
CA LEU A 190 12.24 -6.57 -8.98
C LEU A 190 12.66 -6.04 -7.61
N THR A 191 13.80 -6.49 -7.09
CA THR A 191 14.23 -6.16 -5.72
C THR A 191 15.29 -5.06 -5.67
N PHE A 192 16.31 -5.16 -6.53
CA PHE A 192 17.53 -4.36 -6.43
C PHE A 192 17.76 -3.46 -7.65
N GLU A 193 17.41 -3.91 -8.85
CA GLU A 193 17.68 -3.16 -10.09
C GLU A 193 16.45 -2.34 -10.51
N ASN A 194 16.03 -1.45 -9.62
CA ASN A 194 14.89 -0.58 -9.86
C ASN A 194 15.24 0.50 -10.90
N PRO A 195 14.31 0.88 -11.78
CA PRO A 195 14.50 2.04 -12.65
C PRO A 195 14.74 3.30 -11.80
N PRO A 196 15.53 4.27 -12.30
CA PRO A 196 15.77 5.50 -11.58
C PRO A 196 14.43 6.19 -11.29
N LEU A 197 14.23 6.60 -10.04
CA LEU A 197 13.07 7.40 -9.67
C LEU A 197 13.15 8.74 -10.41
N PRO A 198 12.01 9.30 -10.84
CA PRO A 198 11.98 10.67 -11.34
C PRO A 198 12.53 11.62 -10.26
N ASP A 199 13.37 12.57 -10.68
CA ASP A 199 13.92 13.55 -9.76
C ASP A 199 12.88 14.64 -9.44
N PHE A 200 12.21 14.49 -8.29
CA PHE A 200 11.27 15.47 -7.74
C PHE A 200 11.95 16.44 -6.75
N SER A 201 13.27 16.58 -6.76
CA SER A 201 14.01 17.40 -5.79
C SER A 201 13.70 18.89 -5.84
N ARG A 202 13.21 19.38 -6.99
CA ARG A 202 12.82 20.78 -7.18
C ARG A 202 11.77 20.95 -8.28
N PHE A 203 10.99 22.02 -8.17
CA PHE A 203 10.15 22.50 -9.26
C PHE A 203 11.01 23.17 -10.35
N HIS A 204 10.49 23.19 -11.58
CA HIS A 204 11.07 23.99 -12.66
C HIS A 204 11.08 25.49 -12.28
N ASP A 205 12.14 26.23 -12.65
CA ASP A 205 12.34 27.63 -12.24
C ASP A 205 11.25 28.61 -12.69
N ALA A 206 10.42 28.21 -13.65
CA ALA A 206 9.23 28.97 -14.07
C ALA A 206 8.10 28.96 -13.02
N PHE A 207 8.09 27.95 -12.14
CA PHE A 207 7.07 27.74 -11.12
C PHE A 207 7.62 27.93 -9.71
N ARG A 208 8.86 28.40 -9.54
CA ARG A 208 9.41 28.74 -8.23
C ARG A 208 9.11 30.20 -7.91
N PRO A 209 8.52 30.52 -6.74
CA PRO A 209 8.24 31.90 -6.35
C PRO A 209 9.51 32.76 -6.29
N ASN A 210 10.62 32.17 -5.83
CA ASN A 210 11.94 32.78 -5.82
C ASN A 210 13.01 31.75 -6.22
N ARG A 211 13.68 31.99 -7.36
CA ARG A 211 14.70 31.09 -7.93
C ARG A 211 15.93 30.95 -7.05
N ASP A 212 16.25 31.99 -6.29
CA ASP A 212 17.44 32.09 -5.44
C ASP A 212 17.15 31.66 -3.99
N SER A 213 15.88 31.41 -3.65
CA SER A 213 15.52 30.89 -2.33
C SER A 213 15.87 29.41 -2.20
N GLY A 214 16.35 29.01 -1.02
CA GLY A 214 16.59 27.60 -0.70
C GLY A 214 15.31 26.79 -0.47
N THR A 215 14.13 27.41 -0.57
CA THR A 215 12.84 26.73 -0.39
C THR A 215 12.49 25.91 -1.64
N ARG A 216 11.96 24.70 -1.40
CA ARG A 216 11.59 23.74 -2.46
C ARG A 216 10.13 23.89 -2.90
N ASP A 217 9.50 25.01 -2.57
CA ASP A 217 8.11 25.28 -2.90
C ASP A 217 7.92 25.66 -4.37
N GLY A 218 6.75 25.31 -4.90
CA GLY A 218 6.39 25.56 -6.29
C GLY A 218 4.94 26.01 -6.41
N ASP A 219 4.69 26.90 -7.36
CA ASP A 219 3.37 27.38 -7.75
C ASP A 219 2.69 26.37 -8.69
N LEU A 220 2.17 25.30 -8.09
CA LEU A 220 1.40 24.27 -8.77
C LEU A 220 0.14 24.84 -9.45
N ARG A 221 -0.45 25.90 -8.87
CA ARG A 221 -1.68 26.50 -9.38
C ARG A 221 -1.42 27.17 -10.73
N ARG A 222 -0.32 27.93 -10.84
CA ARG A 222 0.09 28.52 -12.11
C ARG A 222 0.39 27.46 -13.15
N ALA A 223 1.13 26.41 -12.79
CA ALA A 223 1.40 25.29 -13.70
C ALA A 223 0.11 24.63 -14.22
N PHE A 224 -0.84 24.37 -13.31
CA PHE A 224 -2.15 23.79 -13.62
C PHE A 224 -2.98 24.68 -14.55
N PHE A 225 -3.03 26.00 -14.34
CA PHE A 225 -3.78 26.87 -15.26
C PHE A 225 -3.08 27.09 -16.61
N MET A 226 -1.75 26.98 -16.66
CA MET A 226 -1.02 27.05 -17.93
C MET A 226 -1.33 25.89 -18.86
N SER A 227 -1.64 24.70 -18.34
CA SER A 227 -1.98 23.53 -19.16
C SER A 227 -3.36 23.62 -19.82
N TYR A 228 -4.20 24.59 -19.45
CA TYR A 228 -5.46 24.85 -20.16
C TYR A 228 -5.28 25.64 -21.47
N LYS A 229 -4.08 26.16 -21.72
CA LYS A 229 -3.76 26.85 -22.97
C LYS A 229 -3.15 25.83 -23.92
N ASP A 230 -3.87 25.48 -24.97
CA ASP A 230 -3.41 24.52 -25.98
C ASP A 230 -2.04 24.90 -26.58
N GLU A 231 -1.75 26.20 -26.71
CA GLU A 231 -0.45 26.73 -27.17
C GLU A 231 0.75 26.30 -26.29
N ASN A 232 0.50 25.93 -25.03
CA ASN A 232 1.52 25.46 -24.09
C ASN A 232 1.64 23.93 -24.06
N CYS A 233 0.83 23.21 -24.84
CA CYS A 233 0.77 21.76 -24.84
C CYS A 233 1.35 21.20 -26.14
N GLU A 234 2.22 20.19 -26.02
CA GLU A 234 2.74 19.43 -27.15
C GLU A 234 2.37 17.96 -27.01
N TYR A 235 1.98 17.33 -28.12
CA TYR A 235 1.67 15.90 -28.15
C TYR A 235 2.91 15.11 -28.53
N ILE A 236 3.44 14.36 -27.56
CA ILE A 236 4.56 13.46 -27.78
C ILE A 236 4.02 12.05 -28.04
N LYS A 237 4.54 11.37 -29.06
CA LYS A 237 4.24 9.95 -29.26
C LYS A 237 4.90 9.13 -28.14
N LEU A 238 4.10 8.33 -27.44
CA LEU A 238 4.62 7.28 -26.56
C LEU A 238 5.18 6.17 -27.45
N ASN A 239 6.48 5.89 -27.34
CA ASN A 239 7.15 4.75 -27.97
C ASN A 239 6.92 3.48 -27.16
#